data_AF-A0A954CKD0-F1
#
_entry.id   AF-A0A954CKD0-F1
#
_cell.length_a   1.000
_cell.length_b   1.000
_cell.length_c   1.000
_cell.angle_alpha   90.00
_cell.angle_beta   90.00
_cell.angle_gamma   90.00
#
_symmetry.space_group_name_H-M   'P 1'
#
loop_
_entity.id
_entity.type
_entity.pdbx_description
1 polymer ?
#
loop_
_entity_poly.entity_id
_entity_poly.type
_entity_poly.pdbx_seq_one_letter_code
_entity_poly.pdbx_strand_id
1 'polypeptide(L)'
;VVVNKGEIPPSMILKYEAKGSVPVDVDTERLHALGGDFQIIEADLVNADDVVRHDPDKLSRAILSTYREIVKEQAKQKSTA
;
A
#
# COMPACT_ATOMS: atom_id res chain seq x y z
N VAL A 1 -6.97 0.04 2.87
CA VAL A 1 -5.90 -0.99 2.85
C VAL A 1 -4.69 -0.40 2.13
N VAL A 2 -3.50 -0.51 2.70
CA VAL A 2 -2.25 -0.02 2.07
C VAL A 2 -1.46 -1.23 1.60
N VAL A 3 -1.03 -1.23 0.34
CA VAL A 3 -0.28 -2.33 -0.26
C VAL A 3 0.98 -1.84 -0.97
N ASN A 4 2.05 -2.63 -0.91
CA ASN A 4 3.28 -2.32 -1.61
C ASN A 4 3.21 -2.72 -3.09
N LYS A 5 3.61 -1.81 -3.96
CA LYS A 5 3.84 -2.03 -5.40
C LYS A 5 5.29 -1.74 -5.82
N GLY A 6 6.15 -1.40 -4.85
CA GLY A 6 7.58 -1.22 -5.07
C GLY A 6 8.25 -2.56 -5.40
N GLU A 7 9.24 -2.51 -6.29
CA GLU A 7 10.00 -3.69 -6.69
C GLU A 7 10.84 -4.22 -5.52
N ILE A 8 10.83 -5.54 -5.35
CA ILE A 8 11.67 -6.24 -4.38
C ILE A 8 12.79 -6.92 -5.17
N PRO A 9 14.07 -6.70 -4.82
CA PRO A 9 15.19 -7.35 -5.51
C PRO A 9 15.05 -8.89 -5.52
N PRO A 10 15.32 -9.57 -6.65
CA PRO A 10 15.20 -11.03 -6.74
C PRO A 10 16.04 -11.80 -5.71
N SER A 11 17.23 -11.29 -5.40
CA SER A 11 18.10 -11.85 -4.35
C SER A 11 17.44 -11.85 -2.97
N MET A 12 16.63 -10.83 -2.69
CA MET A 12 15.87 -10.73 -1.45
C MET A 12 14.68 -11.68 -1.46
N ILE A 13 13.96 -11.81 -2.58
CA ILE A 13 12.86 -12.80 -2.71
C ILE A 13 13.37 -14.20 -2.38
N LEU A 14 14.47 -14.64 -3.00
CA LEU A 14 15.08 -15.95 -2.76
C LEU A 14 15.49 -16.16 -1.29
N LYS A 15 16.02 -15.11 -0.64
CA LYS A 15 16.42 -15.13 0.78
C LYS A 15 15.21 -15.33 1.71
N TYR A 16 14.05 -14.75 1.39
CA TYR A 16 12.82 -14.94 2.15
C TYR A 16 12.16 -16.29 1.83
N GLU A 17 12.20 -16.73 0.57
CA GLU A 17 11.67 -18.03 0.14
C GLU A 17 12.36 -19.19 0.86
N ALA A 18 13.69 -19.12 1.01
CA ALA A 18 14.47 -20.09 1.78
C ALA A 18 14.05 -20.18 3.27
N LYS A 19 13.33 -19.16 3.77
CA LYS A 19 12.77 -19.11 5.13
C LYS A 19 11.27 -19.44 5.16
N GLY A 20 10.70 -19.88 4.03
CA GLY A 20 9.27 -20.17 3.89
C GLY A 20 8.39 -18.93 3.79
N SER A 21 8.95 -17.78 3.39
CA SER A 21 8.23 -16.51 3.26
C SER A 21 8.28 -16.01 1.81
N VAL A 22 7.14 -15.59 1.27
CA VAL A 22 7.01 -15.05 -0.08
C VAL A 22 6.36 -13.66 -0.03
N PRO A 23 6.59 -12.80 -1.04
CA PRO A 23 5.80 -11.59 -1.22
C PRO A 23 4.30 -11.91 -1.24
N VAL A 24 3.49 -11.03 -0.67
CA VAL A 24 2.03 -11.15 -0.73
C VAL A 24 1.58 -10.68 -2.10
N ASP A 25 0.96 -11.59 -2.85
CA ASP A 25 0.24 -11.25 -4.08
C ASP A 25 -1.11 -10.62 -3.72
N VAL A 26 -1.37 -9.41 -4.23
CA VAL A 26 -2.54 -8.61 -3.86
C VAL A 26 -3.64 -8.83 -4.89
N ASP A 27 -4.63 -9.62 -4.51
CA ASP A 27 -5.83 -9.84 -5.31
C ASP A 27 -6.82 -8.67 -5.14
N THR A 28 -6.64 -7.63 -5.96
CA THR A 28 -7.46 -6.41 -5.91
C THR A 28 -8.91 -6.66 -6.33
N GLU A 29 -9.15 -7.60 -7.24
CA GLU A 29 -10.51 -7.98 -7.67
C GLU A 29 -11.29 -8.59 -6.50
N ARG A 30 -10.68 -9.54 -5.79
CA ARG A 30 -11.29 -10.16 -4.62
C ARG A 30 -11.45 -9.16 -3.48
N LEU A 31 -10.49 -8.24 -3.30
CA LEU A 31 -10.62 -7.16 -2.33
C LEU A 31 -11.82 -6.25 -2.64
N HIS A 32 -12.04 -5.86 -3.90
CA HIS A 32 -13.24 -5.11 -4.29
C HIS A 32 -14.52 -5.92 -4.07
N ALA A 33 -14.49 -7.23 -4.32
CA ALA A 33 -15.64 -8.12 -4.16
C ALA A 33 -16.03 -8.39 -2.69
N LEU A 34 -15.12 -8.18 -1.73
CA LEU A 34 -15.45 -8.32 -0.30
C LEU A 34 -16.54 -7.34 0.16
N GLY A 35 -16.70 -6.22 -0.55
CA GLY A 35 -17.66 -5.17 -0.19
C GLY A 35 -17.23 -4.40 1.07
N GLY A 36 -17.47 -3.09 1.07
CA GLY A 36 -17.18 -2.21 2.20
C GLY A 36 -16.62 -0.87 1.77
N ASP A 37 -16.77 0.13 2.65
CA ASP A 37 -16.26 1.49 2.44
C ASP A 37 -14.75 1.56 2.76
N PHE A 38 -13.93 0.82 2.01
CA PHE A 38 -12.49 0.90 2.11
C PHE A 38 -11.82 1.11 0.75
N GLN A 39 -10.80 1.95 0.75
CA GLN A 39 -9.97 2.22 -0.42
C GLN A 39 -8.72 1.34 -0.40
N ILE A 40 -8.28 0.86 -1.57
CA ILE A 40 -6.96 0.25 -1.75
C ILE A 40 -5.97 1.35 -2.14
N ILE A 41 -4.87 1.47 -1.39
CA ILE A 41 -3.81 2.44 -1.60
C ILE A 41 -2.57 1.66 -2.03
N GLU A 42 -2.24 1.73 -3.32
CA GLU A 42 -1.04 1.13 -3.90
C GLU A 42 0.08 2.17 -3.92
N ALA A 43 1.24 1.86 -3.34
CA ALA A 43 2.40 2.74 -3.36
C ALA A 43 3.71 1.95 -3.40
N ASP A 44 4.77 2.57 -3.91
CA ASP A 44 6.13 2.09 -3.60
C ASP A 44 6.41 2.38 -2.12
N LEU A 45 6.53 1.31 -1.34
CA LEU A 45 6.74 1.38 0.09
C LEU A 45 8.06 0.74 0.50
N VAL A 46 8.83 0.16 -0.42
CA VAL A 46 10.00 -0.64 -0.05
C VAL A 46 11.21 0.27 0.14
N ASN A 47 11.95 0.00 1.21
CA ASN A 47 13.36 0.35 1.31
C ASN A 47 14.20 -0.89 0.93
N ALA A 48 15.14 -0.72 0.02
CA ALA A 48 15.92 -1.80 -0.59
C ALA A 48 17.28 -2.05 0.11
N ASP A 49 17.38 -1.74 1.41
CA ASP A 49 18.52 -2.11 2.25
C ASP A 49 18.55 -3.64 2.53
N ASP A 50 19.46 -4.11 3.39
CA ASP A 50 19.76 -5.54 3.69
C ASP A 50 18.55 -6.46 4.06
N VAL A 51 17.38 -5.87 4.29
CA VAL A 51 16.10 -6.50 4.65
C VAL A 51 14.93 -5.77 3.99
N VAL A 52 13.95 -6.52 3.48
CA VAL A 52 12.73 -5.92 2.91
C VAL A 52 11.92 -5.34 4.07
N ARG A 53 11.86 -4.01 4.13
CA ARG A 53 11.07 -3.25 5.10
C ARG A 53 10.37 -2.10 4.39
N HIS A 54 9.35 -1.58 5.06
CA HIS A 54 8.76 -0.34 4.62
C HIS A 54 9.72 0.83 4.83
N ASP A 55 9.85 1.69 3.82
CA ASP A 55 10.40 3.03 3.97
C ASP A 55 9.37 3.88 4.77
N PRO A 56 9.73 4.34 5.98
CA PRO A 56 8.80 5.05 6.86
C PRO A 56 8.31 6.37 6.26
N ASP A 57 9.15 7.04 5.47
CA ASP A 57 8.81 8.31 4.85
C ASP A 57 7.85 8.09 3.67
N LYS A 58 8.08 7.06 2.83
CA LYS A 58 7.16 6.70 1.75
C LYS A 58 5.79 6.30 2.30
N LEU A 59 5.77 5.48 3.36
CA LEU A 59 4.53 5.06 3.99
C LEU A 59 3.77 6.24 4.61
N SER A 60 4.47 7.11 5.35
CA SER A 60 3.86 8.30 5.95
C SER A 60 3.28 9.24 4.91
N ARG A 61 4.00 9.46 3.79
CA ARG A 61 3.51 10.26 2.67
C ARG A 61 2.25 9.66 2.04
N ALA A 62 2.22 8.34 1.81
CA ALA A 62 1.06 7.67 1.25
C ALA A 62 -0.18 7.87 2.14
N ILE A 63 -0.06 7.61 3.45
CA ILE A 63 -1.16 7.76 4.41
C ILE A 63 -1.66 9.20 4.47
N LEU A 64 -0.77 10.16 4.67
CA LEU A 64 -1.14 11.57 4.84
C LEU A 64 -1.73 12.16 3.56
N SER A 65 -1.23 11.77 2.39
CA SER A 65 -1.76 12.24 1.11
C SER A 65 -3.17 11.71 0.88
N THR A 66 -3.40 10.41 1.10
CA THR A 66 -4.75 9.84 0.99
C THR A 66 -5.72 10.48 1.98
N TYR A 67 -5.32 10.68 3.23
CA TYR A 67 -6.15 11.37 4.21
C TYR A 67 -6.56 12.78 3.77
N ARG A 68 -5.61 13.55 3.23
CA ARG A 68 -5.90 14.91 2.71
C ARG A 68 -6.90 14.90 1.57
N GLU A 69 -6.81 13.95 0.65
CA GLU A 69 -7.76 13.84 -0.46
C GLU A 69 -9.16 13.47 0.03
N ILE A 70 -9.28 12.50 0.94
CA ILE A 70 -10.55 12.14 1.57
C ILE A 70 -11.20 13.36 2.23
N VAL A 71 -10.44 14.13 3.01
CA VAL A 71 -10.97 15.34 3.69
C VAL A 71 -11.42 16.41 2.67
N LYS A 72 -10.67 16.63 1.59
CA LYS A 72 -11.04 17.57 0.52
C LYS A 72 -12.32 17.15 -0.19
N GLU A 73 -12.48 15.87 -0.50
CA GLU A 73 -13.68 15.34 -1.16
C GLU A 73 -14.93 15.52 -0.29
N GLN A 74 -14.81 15.22 1.00
CA GLN A 74 -15.89 15.43 1.97
C GLN A 74 -16.27 16.91 2.11
N ALA A 75 -15.29 17.83 2.07
CA ALA A 75 -15.55 19.26 2.13
C ALA A 75 -16.31 19.77 0.88
N LYS A 76 -15.94 19.28 -0.32
CA LYS A 76 -16.65 19.62 -1.57
C LYS A 76 -18.10 19.16 -1.54
N GLN A 77 -18.34 17.91 -1.11
CA GLN A 77 -19.69 17.34 -1.04
C GLN A 77 -20.62 18.15 -0.11
N LYS A 78 -20.11 18.64 1.04
CA LYS A 78 -20.86 19.50 1.96
C LYS A 78 -21.16 20.90 1.42
N SER A 79 -20.35 21.42 0.51
CA SER A 79 -20.56 22.76 -0.08
C SER A 79 -21.57 22.76 -1.22
N THR A 80 -21.97 21.58 -1.71
CA THR A 80 -22.83 21.41 -2.89
C THR A 80 -24.23 20.87 -2.53
N ALA A 81 -24.48 20.62 -1.25
CA ALA A 81 -25.75 20.16 -0.66
C ALA A 81 -26.35 21.28 0.20
#